data_AF-A0A1C4QU48-F1
#
_entry.id   AF-A0A1C4QU48-F1
#
_cell.length_a   1.000
_cell.length_b   1.000
_cell.length_c   1.000
_cell.angle_alpha   90.00
_cell.angle_beta   90.00
_cell.angle_gamma   90.00
#
_symmetry.space_group_name_H-M   'P 1'
#
loop_
_entity.id
_entity.type
_entity.pdbx_description
1 polymer ?
#
loop_
_entity_poly.entity_id
_entity_poly.type
_entity_poly.pdbx_seq_one_letter_code
_entity_poly.pdbx_strand_id
1 'polypeptide(L)'
;MTRPPPSARTSTLRFRQPLVVGLVAVLAAIVVALGHPLLKPSSDSAATPATDSSTLLPAPSLSDRPRSHAPHSESRGALDEADGVVPDGVTVLDDEVPAVANLDAELLDALRRAAQDATDDGVTFTVNSGWRSAAYQEELLRKAVAQYGSEAEAARWVATATTSPHVSGDAVDIGPGTATDWLSEHGSAYGLCRIYRNEPWHFELRTDAADRGCPRTVRRPHSGPEDATVTGSERGQTMATQMDTGNTAGVAETVATSGATELSEPSEPSRPSGPSGIWRRGRVVATAALLLGLLLLLHESIPNRIGNLGSLVETFLPWCGLFVPLLLAGALLRRSATAVIALLLPVVAWLTLFGPLLTDKSHPGGDLTVASHNVGADNPDPVGTARALAGSGADVLALEELAAEARGTYEKELAQAYPHHTVQGTVGLWSRFPLSDTRPVDVAMDAGPLGDAKPAEVKMAYNRGMRTTVATDHGPLAVYVAHLGSVRVNPRAGLASGRRDGGAQSLGQAVAAEKNERVVLLGDLNGTLDDRAYEGLTSRMASAQETAGAGFGFSWPATFPVVRIDQILVRGVESESAWVLPATGSDHLPVAARISW
;
A
#
# COMPACT_ATOMS: atom_id res chain seq x y z
N MET A 1 6.04 -81.67 38.03
CA MET A 1 7.38 -81.05 37.92
C MET A 1 7.45 -80.27 36.62
N THR A 2 7.32 -78.96 36.72
CA THR A 2 7.31 -77.97 35.62
C THR A 2 8.74 -77.48 35.36
N ARG A 3 9.24 -77.60 34.12
CA ARG A 3 10.47 -76.94 33.66
C ARG A 3 10.18 -75.47 33.28
N PRO A 4 11.05 -74.52 33.63
CA PRO A 4 10.80 -73.09 33.40
C PRO A 4 11.13 -72.67 31.96
N PRO A 5 10.51 -71.59 31.44
CA PRO A 5 10.82 -71.04 30.12
C PRO A 5 12.09 -70.16 30.13
N PRO A 6 12.73 -69.96 28.95
CA PRO A 6 13.98 -69.21 28.83
C PRO A 6 13.77 -67.69 28.86
N SER A 7 14.83 -67.02 29.31
CA SER A 7 14.99 -65.59 29.55
C SER A 7 14.83 -64.71 28.31
N ALA A 8 14.05 -63.64 28.46
CA ALA A 8 13.87 -62.59 27.46
C ALA A 8 15.15 -61.75 27.31
N ARG A 9 15.71 -61.71 26.10
CA ARG A 9 16.67 -60.68 25.68
C ARG A 9 15.91 -59.38 25.41
N THR A 10 16.14 -58.36 26.23
CA THR A 10 15.75 -56.97 25.96
C THR A 10 16.57 -56.44 24.78
N SER A 11 15.92 -56.26 23.62
CA SER A 11 16.46 -55.42 22.55
C SER A 11 15.94 -53.99 22.75
N THR A 12 16.84 -53.09 23.12
CA THR A 12 16.56 -51.67 23.23
C THR A 12 16.48 -51.07 21.82
N LEU A 13 15.26 -50.91 21.31
CA LEU A 13 14.99 -50.09 20.14
C LEU A 13 15.31 -48.62 20.50
N ARG A 14 16.51 -48.17 20.12
CA ARG A 14 16.87 -46.75 20.08
C ARG A 14 15.92 -46.03 19.13
N PHE A 15 14.84 -45.49 19.67
CA PHE A 15 13.99 -44.52 18.98
C PHE A 15 14.86 -43.36 18.52
N ARG A 16 14.66 -42.89 17.28
CA ARG A 16 15.14 -41.59 16.82
C ARG A 16 14.35 -40.47 17.52
N GLN A 17 14.53 -40.34 18.84
CA GLN A 17 14.08 -39.21 19.65
C GLN A 17 14.78 -37.87 19.34
N PRO A 18 16.02 -37.77 18.80
CA PRO A 18 16.69 -36.46 18.77
C PRO A 18 16.08 -35.49 17.75
N LEU A 19 15.34 -35.96 16.74
CA LEU A 19 14.78 -35.09 15.70
C LEU A 19 13.43 -34.48 16.11
N VAL A 20 12.61 -35.24 16.86
CA VAL A 20 11.35 -34.73 17.43
C VAL A 20 11.63 -33.86 18.65
N VAL A 21 12.58 -34.25 19.50
CA VAL A 21 13.04 -33.42 20.63
C VAL A 21 13.72 -32.15 20.11
N GLY A 22 14.51 -32.24 19.04
CA GLY A 22 15.12 -31.07 18.39
C GLY A 22 14.09 -30.11 17.81
N LEU A 23 13.04 -30.61 17.15
CA LEU A 23 11.98 -29.77 16.59
C LEU A 23 11.11 -29.11 17.68
N VAL A 24 10.78 -29.84 18.75
CA VAL A 24 10.05 -29.29 19.91
C VAL A 24 10.90 -28.26 20.65
N ALA A 25 12.22 -28.47 20.78
CA ALA A 25 13.13 -27.51 21.37
C ALA A 25 13.28 -26.25 20.51
N VAL A 26 13.30 -26.37 19.17
CA VAL A 26 13.34 -25.23 18.26
C VAL A 26 12.02 -24.46 18.29
N LEU A 27 10.87 -25.13 18.31
CA LEU A 27 9.56 -24.47 18.47
C LEU A 27 9.43 -23.79 19.83
N ALA A 28 9.87 -24.42 20.92
CA ALA A 28 9.92 -23.80 22.24
C ALA A 28 10.88 -22.61 22.28
N ALA A 29 12.04 -22.70 21.62
CA ALA A 29 12.99 -21.59 21.52
C ALA A 29 12.43 -20.43 20.69
N ILE A 30 11.65 -20.69 19.64
CA ILE A 30 10.96 -19.66 18.84
C ILE A 30 9.85 -19.00 19.66
N VAL A 31 9.05 -19.76 20.43
CA VAL A 31 8.03 -19.21 21.35
C VAL A 31 8.65 -18.36 22.46
N VAL A 32 9.80 -18.78 23.01
CA VAL A 32 10.52 -18.01 24.03
C VAL A 32 11.22 -16.78 23.44
N ALA A 33 11.77 -16.88 22.23
CA ALA A 33 12.41 -15.75 21.54
C ALA A 33 11.40 -14.71 21.06
N LEU A 34 10.18 -15.12 20.71
CA LEU A 34 9.08 -14.23 20.32
C LEU A 34 8.26 -13.71 21.52
N GLY A 35 8.35 -14.36 22.69
CA GLY A 35 7.68 -13.94 23.93
C GLY A 35 8.46 -12.89 24.76
N HIS A 36 9.72 -12.60 24.43
CA HIS A 36 10.52 -11.56 25.07
C HIS A 36 10.68 -10.36 24.12
N PRO A 37 9.68 -9.46 24.08
CA PRO A 37 9.87 -8.24 24.85
C PRO A 37 8.57 -7.75 25.51
N LEU A 38 8.04 -8.51 26.45
CA LEU A 38 7.09 -8.03 27.45
C LEU A 38 7.70 -8.29 28.82
N LEU A 39 8.52 -7.34 29.29
CA LEU A 39 8.95 -7.06 30.68
C LEU A 39 10.22 -6.20 30.60
N LYS A 40 10.06 -4.88 30.42
CA LYS A 40 11.02 -3.91 30.95
C LYS A 40 10.38 -3.29 32.18
N PRO A 41 10.96 -3.41 33.37
CA PRO A 41 10.49 -2.69 34.54
C PRO A 41 10.85 -1.21 34.40
N SER A 42 9.84 -0.36 34.58
CA SER A 42 9.96 1.07 34.83
C SER A 42 10.93 1.29 35.99
N SER A 43 11.90 2.18 35.80
CA SER A 43 12.67 2.75 36.91
C SER A 43 12.36 4.23 36.97
N ASP A 44 11.59 4.58 37.99
CA ASP A 44 11.26 5.94 38.38
C ASP A 44 12.51 6.71 38.83
N SER A 45 12.55 7.96 38.38
CA SER A 45 12.91 9.19 39.11
C SER A 45 14.11 9.22 40.04
N ALA A 46 15.08 10.07 39.69
CA ALA A 46 15.79 10.90 40.66
C ALA A 46 15.93 12.33 40.11
N ALA A 47 15.05 13.21 40.58
CA ALA A 47 15.20 14.65 40.45
C ALA A 47 16.29 15.16 41.40
N THR A 48 17.06 16.15 40.96
CA THR A 48 17.70 17.13 41.85
C THR A 48 17.59 18.52 41.23
N PRO A 49 17.47 19.58 42.06
CA PRO A 49 16.97 20.88 41.63
C PRO A 49 18.09 21.81 41.19
N ALA A 50 17.76 22.74 40.29
CA ALA A 50 18.56 23.95 40.08
C ALA A 50 17.63 25.18 40.12
N THR A 51 17.73 25.89 41.24
CA THR A 51 17.35 27.29 41.44
C THR A 51 18.19 28.17 40.51
N ASP A 52 17.59 29.07 39.73
CA ASP A 52 17.57 30.51 40.03
C ASP A 52 17.04 31.38 38.88
N SER A 53 16.04 32.19 39.23
CA SER A 53 15.85 33.61 38.95
C SER A 53 16.49 34.24 37.69
N SER A 54 15.65 34.82 36.81
CA SER A 54 15.75 36.26 36.42
C SER A 54 14.63 36.71 35.47
N THR A 55 13.73 37.53 36.03
CA THR A 55 13.19 38.81 35.51
C THR A 55 12.73 38.97 34.04
N LEU A 56 11.43 39.28 33.95
CA LEU A 56 10.73 40.01 32.89
C LEU A 56 11.43 41.32 32.47
N LEU A 57 11.36 41.67 31.18
CA LEU A 57 10.72 42.89 30.59
C LEU A 57 11.03 43.01 29.06
N PRO A 58 10.27 43.82 28.28
CA PRO A 58 9.79 43.46 26.93
C PRO A 58 10.48 44.12 25.72
N ALA A 59 10.05 43.69 24.53
CA ALA A 59 10.50 44.04 23.18
C ALA A 59 10.46 45.54 22.82
N PRO A 60 11.32 46.00 21.90
CA PRO A 60 11.11 47.25 21.17
C PRO A 60 10.47 47.01 19.79
N SER A 61 9.47 47.84 19.51
CA SER A 61 8.88 48.11 18.21
C SER A 61 9.81 48.95 17.34
N LEU A 62 9.81 48.68 16.03
CA LEU A 62 10.34 49.60 15.02
C LEU A 62 9.37 49.67 13.85
N SER A 63 8.71 50.82 13.73
CA SER A 63 8.13 51.36 12.50
C SER A 63 8.96 52.56 12.05
N ASP A 64 8.90 52.82 10.75
CA ASP A 64 9.29 54.01 9.98
C ASP A 64 10.75 54.22 9.54
N ARG A 65 10.99 54.04 8.22
CA ARG A 65 11.27 55.10 7.20
C ARG A 65 11.90 54.49 5.92
N PRO A 66 11.97 55.19 4.76
CA PRO A 66 10.94 55.88 3.99
C PRO A 66 10.88 55.39 2.50
N ARG A 67 9.82 55.79 1.79
CA ARG A 67 9.61 55.56 0.34
C ARG A 67 10.62 56.35 -0.50
N SER A 68 11.25 55.70 -1.48
CA SER A 68 11.92 56.37 -2.61
C SER A 68 11.32 55.89 -3.93
N HIS A 69 10.93 56.84 -4.77
CA HIS A 69 10.54 56.63 -6.17
C HIS A 69 11.78 56.67 -7.06
N ALA A 70 12.00 55.61 -7.84
CA ALA A 70 12.82 55.59 -9.05
C ALA A 70 12.35 54.40 -9.93
N PRO A 71 12.55 54.48 -11.26
CA PRO A 71 11.50 54.24 -12.26
C PRO A 71 11.31 52.78 -12.65
N HIS A 72 10.13 52.51 -13.21
CA HIS A 72 9.68 51.31 -13.93
C HIS A 72 10.82 50.42 -14.45
N SER A 73 11.17 49.41 -13.65
CA SER A 73 11.70 48.14 -14.15
C SER A 73 10.49 47.29 -14.46
N GLU A 74 10.28 46.97 -15.73
CA GLU A 74 9.27 46.02 -16.18
C GLU A 74 9.25 44.80 -15.27
N SER A 75 8.08 44.55 -14.68
CA SER A 75 7.77 43.26 -14.07
C SER A 75 8.05 42.21 -15.13
N ARG A 76 9.06 41.35 -14.93
CA ARG A 76 9.10 40.05 -15.61
C ARG A 76 7.72 39.43 -15.37
N GLY A 77 6.92 39.30 -16.43
CA GLY A 77 5.53 38.87 -16.35
C GLY A 77 5.44 37.56 -15.58
N ALA A 78 4.41 37.43 -14.74
CA ALA A 78 4.06 36.13 -14.19
C ALA A 78 3.79 35.17 -15.36
N LEU A 79 4.30 33.94 -15.28
CA LEU A 79 4.05 32.91 -16.28
C LEU A 79 2.53 32.71 -16.45
N ASP A 80 2.08 32.64 -17.69
CA ASP A 80 0.67 32.49 -18.04
C ASP A 80 0.46 31.37 -19.10
N GLU A 81 -0.74 31.27 -19.67
CA GLU A 81 -1.07 30.26 -20.68
C GLU A 81 -0.16 30.34 -21.92
N ALA A 82 0.32 31.55 -22.29
CA ALA A 82 1.25 31.72 -23.41
C ALA A 82 2.62 31.06 -23.14
N ASP A 83 2.99 30.93 -21.88
CA ASP A 83 4.19 30.21 -21.44
C ASP A 83 3.97 28.68 -21.33
N GLY A 84 2.76 28.19 -21.55
CA GLY A 84 2.40 26.76 -21.43
C GLY A 84 1.87 26.36 -20.05
N VAL A 85 1.40 27.30 -19.24
CA VAL A 85 0.56 26.98 -18.07
C VAL A 85 -0.75 26.37 -18.56
N VAL A 86 -1.17 25.24 -17.98
CA VAL A 86 -2.36 24.49 -18.43
C VAL A 86 -3.56 24.81 -17.54
N PRO A 87 -4.65 25.37 -18.09
CA PRO A 87 -5.92 25.52 -17.37
C PRO A 87 -6.55 24.17 -16.96
N ASP A 88 -7.43 24.22 -15.96
CA ASP A 88 -8.12 23.01 -15.49
C ASP A 88 -9.04 22.43 -16.58
N GLY A 89 -8.99 21.10 -16.74
CA GLY A 89 -9.87 20.37 -17.65
C GLY A 89 -9.44 20.38 -19.12
N VAL A 90 -8.29 20.97 -19.45
CA VAL A 90 -7.73 20.94 -20.81
C VAL A 90 -7.47 19.50 -21.25
N THR A 91 -7.88 19.20 -22.47
CA THR A 91 -7.77 17.91 -23.15
C THR A 91 -6.81 18.01 -24.33
N VAL A 92 -6.52 16.87 -24.95
CA VAL A 92 -5.69 16.80 -26.16
C VAL A 92 -6.37 17.38 -27.42
N LEU A 93 -7.60 17.88 -27.29
CA LEU A 93 -8.42 18.46 -28.35
C LEU A 93 -8.48 20.00 -28.30
N ASP A 94 -7.90 20.62 -27.26
CA ASP A 94 -8.00 22.06 -27.02
C ASP A 94 -6.88 22.84 -27.71
N ASP A 95 -7.03 23.02 -29.01
CA ASP A 95 -6.01 23.58 -29.93
C ASP A 95 -5.68 25.05 -29.71
N GLU A 96 -6.49 25.74 -28.91
CA GLU A 96 -6.29 27.13 -28.54
C GLU A 96 -5.33 27.28 -27.34
N VAL A 97 -5.08 26.20 -26.60
CA VAL A 97 -4.19 26.22 -25.42
C VAL A 97 -2.75 25.98 -25.87
N PRO A 98 -1.81 26.92 -25.65
CA PRO A 98 -0.43 26.79 -26.15
C PRO A 98 0.30 25.52 -25.68
N ALA A 99 -0.01 25.03 -24.49
CA ALA A 99 0.54 23.77 -23.99
C ALA A 99 0.15 22.54 -24.84
N VAL A 100 -0.96 22.60 -25.57
CA VAL A 100 -1.41 21.54 -26.48
C VAL A 100 -1.02 21.88 -27.92
N ALA A 101 -1.27 23.13 -28.34
CA ALA A 101 -1.06 23.60 -29.70
C ALA A 101 0.41 23.52 -30.16
N ASN A 102 1.35 23.66 -29.23
CA ASN A 102 2.79 23.64 -29.50
C ASN A 102 3.45 22.27 -29.26
N LEU A 103 2.68 21.21 -28.99
CA LEU A 103 3.21 19.85 -29.00
C LEU A 103 3.68 19.48 -30.41
N ASP A 104 4.64 18.54 -30.49
CA ASP A 104 5.00 17.93 -31.76
C ASP A 104 3.75 17.34 -32.43
N ALA A 105 3.64 17.56 -33.75
CA ALA A 105 2.43 17.24 -34.49
C ALA A 105 2.15 15.72 -34.55
N GLU A 106 3.19 14.89 -34.60
CA GLU A 106 3.02 13.43 -34.60
C GLU A 106 2.66 12.92 -33.20
N LEU A 107 3.22 13.53 -32.15
CA LEU A 107 2.83 13.24 -30.77
C LEU A 107 1.36 13.61 -30.54
N LEU A 108 0.94 14.81 -30.96
CA LEU A 108 -0.43 15.28 -30.80
C LEU A 108 -1.43 14.41 -31.58
N ASP A 109 -1.10 13.98 -32.80
CA ASP A 109 -1.92 13.04 -33.56
C ASP A 109 -2.07 11.69 -32.83
N ALA A 110 -0.96 11.13 -32.33
CA ALA A 110 -0.98 9.88 -31.57
C ALA A 110 -1.85 10.00 -30.31
N LEU A 111 -1.74 11.12 -29.58
CA LEU A 111 -2.55 11.40 -28.39
C LEU A 111 -4.04 11.48 -28.71
N ARG A 112 -4.42 12.14 -29.80
CA ARG A 112 -5.83 12.27 -30.20
C ARG A 112 -6.44 10.94 -30.63
N ARG A 113 -5.69 10.12 -31.39
CA ARG A 113 -6.12 8.76 -31.73
C ARG A 113 -6.30 7.89 -30.48
N ALA A 114 -5.34 7.95 -29.56
CA ALA A 114 -5.44 7.24 -28.29
C ALA A 114 -6.62 7.71 -27.43
N ALA A 115 -6.84 9.03 -27.31
CA ALA A 115 -7.94 9.60 -26.53
C ALA A 115 -9.32 9.25 -27.11
N GLN A 116 -9.42 9.18 -28.44
CA GLN A 116 -10.66 8.77 -29.10
C GLN A 116 -11.02 7.33 -28.78
N ASP A 117 -10.08 6.39 -28.90
CA ASP A 117 -10.32 4.98 -28.59
C ASP A 117 -10.53 4.76 -27.08
N ALA A 118 -9.83 5.52 -26.22
CA ALA A 118 -10.02 5.48 -24.78
C ALA A 118 -11.43 5.89 -24.33
N THR A 119 -12.14 6.69 -25.13
CA THR A 119 -13.52 7.11 -24.84
C THR A 119 -14.48 5.92 -24.86
N ASP A 120 -14.25 4.91 -25.72
CA ASP A 120 -15.06 3.69 -25.76
C ASP A 120 -14.94 2.86 -24.46
N ASP A 121 -13.82 3.03 -23.74
CA ASP A 121 -13.56 2.44 -22.43
C ASP A 121 -13.96 3.36 -21.26
N GLY A 122 -14.62 4.50 -21.54
CA GLY A 122 -15.03 5.48 -20.54
C GLY A 122 -13.87 6.29 -19.93
N VAL A 123 -12.73 6.38 -20.63
CA VAL A 123 -11.53 7.07 -20.16
C VAL A 123 -11.33 8.38 -20.91
N THR A 124 -11.28 9.49 -20.19
CA THR A 124 -11.00 10.83 -20.74
C THR A 124 -9.56 11.24 -20.45
N PHE A 125 -8.87 11.81 -21.45
CA PHE A 125 -7.51 12.33 -21.27
C PHE A 125 -7.55 13.83 -20.96
N THR A 126 -6.94 14.22 -19.85
CA THR A 126 -6.62 15.61 -19.51
C THR A 126 -5.12 15.83 -19.63
N VAL A 127 -4.72 17.00 -20.10
CA VAL A 127 -3.31 17.41 -20.17
C VAL A 127 -2.98 18.09 -18.84
N ASN A 128 -2.07 17.49 -18.07
CA ASN A 128 -1.58 18.09 -16.82
C ASN A 128 -0.41 19.05 -17.09
N SER A 129 0.40 18.75 -18.11
CA SER A 129 1.50 19.60 -18.60
C SER A 129 1.84 19.17 -20.03
N GLY A 130 1.84 20.09 -20.98
CA GLY A 130 2.20 19.82 -22.37
C GLY A 130 3.50 20.52 -22.76
N TRP A 131 3.48 21.23 -23.87
CA TRP A 131 4.54 22.16 -24.25
C TRP A 131 4.66 23.29 -23.22
N ARG A 132 5.89 23.76 -22.97
CA ARG A 132 6.13 24.94 -22.14
C ARG A 132 7.32 25.76 -22.61
N SER A 133 7.30 27.06 -22.33
CA SER A 133 8.38 27.98 -22.69
C SER A 133 9.66 27.67 -21.93
N ALA A 134 10.81 28.06 -22.52
CA ALA A 134 12.10 27.96 -21.85
C ALA A 134 12.12 28.75 -20.52
N ALA A 135 11.44 29.91 -20.48
CA ALA A 135 11.33 30.72 -19.27
C ALA A 135 10.55 30.01 -18.16
N TYR A 136 9.47 29.30 -18.50
CA TYR A 136 8.76 28.45 -17.55
C TYR A 136 9.66 27.32 -17.04
N GLN A 137 10.38 26.62 -17.92
CA GLN A 137 11.30 25.56 -17.50
C GLN A 137 12.41 26.08 -16.56
N GLU A 138 12.98 27.25 -16.84
CA GLU A 138 13.99 27.89 -15.98
C GLU A 138 13.41 28.27 -14.62
N GLU A 139 12.15 28.68 -14.56
CA GLU A 139 11.49 28.95 -13.28
C GLU A 139 11.28 27.68 -12.45
N LEU A 140 10.87 26.57 -13.07
CA LEU A 140 10.77 25.28 -12.39
C LEU A 140 12.13 24.85 -11.83
N LEU A 141 13.20 25.01 -12.62
CA LEU A 141 14.55 24.67 -12.17
C LEU A 141 14.98 25.57 -11.00
N ARG A 142 14.71 26.88 -11.06
CA ARG A 142 15.01 27.83 -9.99
C ARG A 142 14.29 27.49 -8.68
N LYS A 143 13.01 27.12 -8.77
CA LYS A 143 12.21 26.66 -7.62
C LYS A 143 12.81 25.39 -7.02
N ALA A 144 13.20 24.43 -7.86
CA ALA A 144 13.86 23.21 -7.41
C ALA A 144 15.23 23.49 -6.76
N VAL A 145 16.03 24.42 -7.28
CA VAL A 145 17.30 24.83 -6.64
C VAL A 145 17.06 25.45 -5.27
N ALA A 146 16.06 26.31 -5.14
CA ALA A 146 15.70 26.91 -3.86
C ALA A 146 15.28 25.86 -2.82
N GLN A 147 14.61 24.80 -3.26
CA GLN A 147 14.15 23.69 -2.41
C GLN A 147 15.28 22.71 -2.03
N TYR A 148 16.11 22.31 -3.00
CA TYR A 148 17.13 21.27 -2.83
C TYR A 148 18.54 21.82 -2.52
N GLY A 149 18.68 23.14 -2.46
CA GLY A 149 19.90 23.84 -2.01
C GLY A 149 21.04 23.88 -3.04
N SER A 150 20.95 23.15 -4.16
CA SER A 150 21.94 23.22 -5.24
C SER A 150 21.36 22.82 -6.59
N GLU A 151 21.96 23.33 -7.68
CA GLU A 151 21.66 22.90 -9.06
C GLU A 151 21.91 21.41 -9.27
N ALA A 152 22.97 20.85 -8.67
CA ALA A 152 23.30 19.44 -8.81
C ALA A 152 22.22 18.51 -8.23
N GLU A 153 21.61 18.88 -7.09
CA GLU A 153 20.51 18.11 -6.52
C GLU A 153 19.17 18.40 -7.23
N ALA A 154 18.91 19.65 -7.62
CA ALA A 154 17.71 20.02 -8.39
C ALA A 154 17.65 19.34 -9.77
N ALA A 155 18.80 19.21 -10.44
CA ALA A 155 18.95 18.52 -11.72
C ALA A 155 18.65 17.02 -11.64
N ARG A 156 18.35 16.45 -10.45
CA ARG A 156 17.83 15.07 -10.36
C ARG A 156 16.34 14.97 -10.62
N TRP A 157 15.62 16.09 -10.53
CA TRP A 157 14.16 16.16 -10.52
C TRP A 157 13.61 17.07 -11.61
N VAL A 158 14.33 18.13 -11.98
CA VAL A 158 13.89 19.10 -12.99
C VAL A 158 14.95 19.24 -14.07
N ALA A 159 14.51 19.14 -15.33
CA ALA A 159 15.38 19.32 -16.47
C ALA A 159 15.76 20.80 -16.71
N THR A 160 16.87 21.02 -17.39
CA THR A 160 17.20 22.35 -17.91
C THR A 160 16.30 22.73 -19.08
N ALA A 161 16.16 24.02 -19.37
CA ALA A 161 15.44 24.50 -20.56
C ALA A 161 15.97 23.91 -21.87
N THR A 162 17.28 23.63 -21.95
CA THR A 162 17.91 23.04 -23.14
C THR A 162 17.70 21.54 -23.29
N THR A 163 17.32 20.82 -22.23
CA THR A 163 17.24 19.35 -22.23
C THR A 163 15.84 18.84 -21.97
N SER A 164 14.86 19.70 -21.68
CA SER A 164 13.50 19.28 -21.35
C SER A 164 12.71 18.95 -22.62
N PRO A 165 12.19 17.72 -22.76
CA PRO A 165 11.31 17.36 -23.87
C PRO A 165 10.00 18.17 -23.93
N HIS A 166 9.55 18.74 -22.82
CA HIS A 166 8.39 19.64 -22.83
C HIS A 166 8.69 20.99 -23.51
N VAL A 167 9.95 21.45 -23.51
CA VAL A 167 10.33 22.69 -24.18
C VAL A 167 10.37 22.51 -25.70
N SER A 168 10.77 21.31 -26.15
CA SER A 168 10.73 20.96 -27.58
C SER A 168 9.34 20.52 -28.07
N GLY A 169 8.40 20.27 -27.15
CA GLY A 169 7.06 19.77 -27.50
C GLY A 169 7.00 18.25 -27.69
N ASP A 170 8.08 17.53 -27.38
CA ASP A 170 8.21 16.08 -27.59
C ASP A 170 7.66 15.23 -26.43
N ALA A 171 7.14 15.87 -25.37
CA ALA A 171 6.57 15.20 -24.21
C ALA A 171 5.28 15.84 -23.72
N VAL A 172 4.45 15.00 -23.10
CA VAL A 172 3.22 15.39 -22.44
C VAL A 172 3.04 14.62 -21.14
N ASP A 173 2.46 15.29 -20.15
CA ASP A 173 1.99 14.70 -18.91
C ASP A 173 0.47 14.56 -18.96
N ILE A 174 -0.02 13.32 -18.96
CA ILE A 174 -1.44 13.00 -19.06
C ILE A 174 -2.04 12.68 -17.68
N GLY A 175 -3.28 13.09 -17.50
CA GLY A 175 -4.17 12.71 -16.40
C GLY A 175 -5.56 12.37 -16.91
N PRO A 176 -6.50 12.04 -16.00
CA PRO A 176 -6.27 11.62 -14.63
C PRO A 176 -5.58 10.23 -14.59
N GLY A 177 -5.35 9.66 -13.40
CA GLY A 177 -4.63 8.37 -13.28
C GLY A 177 -5.23 7.22 -14.11
N THR A 178 -6.54 7.23 -14.35
CA THR A 178 -7.22 6.26 -15.24
C THR A 178 -6.72 6.35 -16.68
N ALA A 179 -6.45 7.55 -17.19
CA ALA A 179 -5.86 7.75 -18.52
C ALA A 179 -4.42 7.24 -18.61
N THR A 180 -3.61 7.46 -17.57
CA THR A 180 -2.22 6.97 -17.55
C THR A 180 -2.15 5.45 -17.42
N ASP A 181 -3.13 4.85 -16.73
CA ASP A 181 -3.29 3.41 -16.63
C ASP A 181 -3.68 2.82 -18.00
N TRP A 182 -4.66 3.41 -18.67
CA TRP A 182 -5.06 3.03 -20.02
C TRP A 182 -3.89 3.12 -21.01
N LEU A 183 -3.15 4.24 -20.99
CA LEU A 183 -1.95 4.41 -21.83
C LEU A 183 -0.82 3.45 -21.47
N SER A 184 -0.73 2.98 -20.22
CA SER A 184 0.24 1.95 -19.84
C SER A 184 -0.06 0.58 -20.46
N GLU A 185 -1.32 0.31 -20.81
CA GLU A 185 -1.76 -0.93 -21.45
C GLU A 185 -1.82 -0.80 -22.98
N HIS A 186 -2.39 0.29 -23.48
CA HIS A 186 -2.70 0.49 -24.89
C HIS A 186 -1.73 1.42 -25.61
N GLY A 187 -1.01 2.28 -24.89
CA GLY A 187 -0.22 3.38 -25.46
C GLY A 187 0.82 2.96 -26.48
N SER A 188 1.44 1.79 -26.31
CA SER A 188 2.42 1.26 -27.28
C SER A 188 1.86 1.11 -28.70
N ALA A 189 0.57 0.81 -28.86
CA ALA A 189 -0.08 0.70 -30.17
C ALA A 189 -0.15 2.05 -30.92
N TYR A 190 -0.11 3.15 -30.17
CA TYR A 190 -0.12 4.52 -30.70
C TYR A 190 1.28 5.14 -30.75
N GLY A 191 2.31 4.41 -30.32
CA GLY A 191 3.66 4.96 -30.14
C GLY A 191 3.81 5.76 -28.85
N LEU A 192 2.81 5.82 -27.98
CA LEU A 192 2.84 6.59 -26.74
C LEU A 192 3.50 5.79 -25.63
N CYS A 193 4.71 6.18 -25.25
CA CYS A 193 5.51 5.43 -24.31
C CYS A 193 5.81 6.23 -23.06
N ARG A 194 5.52 5.61 -21.91
CA ARG A 194 6.01 6.08 -20.62
C ARG A 194 7.53 5.94 -20.57
N ILE A 195 8.23 7.05 -20.36
CA ILE A 195 9.70 7.06 -20.36
C ILE A 195 10.28 6.90 -18.96
N TYR A 196 9.66 7.50 -17.95
CA TYR A 196 10.20 7.54 -16.60
C TYR A 196 9.43 6.64 -15.62
N ARG A 197 10.18 5.94 -14.77
CA ARG A 197 9.60 5.06 -13.74
C ARG A 197 8.97 5.86 -12.60
N ASN A 198 9.52 7.00 -12.24
CA ASN A 198 8.99 7.86 -11.18
C ASN A 198 7.84 8.78 -11.64
N GLU A 199 7.61 8.92 -12.94
CA GLU A 199 6.57 9.80 -13.51
C GLU A 199 5.62 8.95 -14.39
N PRO A 200 4.63 8.25 -13.80
CA PRO A 200 3.68 7.44 -14.55
C PRO A 200 2.79 8.23 -15.52
N TRP A 201 2.74 9.53 -15.36
CA TRP A 201 1.98 10.46 -16.20
C TRP A 201 2.76 10.96 -17.42
N HIS A 202 4.09 10.81 -17.48
CA HIS A 202 4.94 11.36 -18.55
C HIS A 202 5.03 10.42 -19.75
N PHE A 203 4.59 10.87 -20.92
CA PHE A 203 4.61 10.14 -22.18
C PHE A 203 5.36 10.91 -23.27
N GLU A 204 6.10 10.15 -24.09
CA GLU A 204 6.76 10.63 -25.30
C GLU A 204 6.44 9.71 -26.46
N LEU A 205 6.54 10.23 -27.68
CA LEU A 205 6.34 9.44 -28.89
C LEU A 205 7.56 8.55 -29.17
N ARG A 206 7.30 7.29 -29.50
CA ARG A 206 8.25 6.29 -30.02
C ARG A 206 7.57 5.61 -31.19
N THR A 207 7.87 6.09 -32.40
CA THR A 207 7.19 5.68 -33.64
C THR A 207 7.32 4.19 -33.96
N ASP A 208 8.33 3.51 -33.41
CA ASP A 208 8.55 2.06 -33.56
C ASP A 208 7.92 1.21 -32.44
N ALA A 209 7.27 1.82 -31.44
CA ALA A 209 6.75 1.10 -30.29
C ALA A 209 5.55 0.21 -30.60
N ALA A 210 4.79 0.48 -31.67
CA ALA A 210 3.72 -0.41 -32.11
C ALA A 210 4.27 -1.78 -32.55
N ASP A 211 5.48 -1.81 -33.11
CA ASP A 211 6.14 -3.03 -33.59
C ASP A 211 7.06 -3.67 -32.55
N ARG A 212 7.76 -2.84 -31.75
CA ARG A 212 8.84 -3.27 -30.85
C ARG A 212 8.49 -3.20 -29.37
N GLY A 213 7.32 -2.67 -29.04
CA GLY A 213 6.95 -2.30 -27.69
C GLY A 213 7.71 -1.06 -27.21
N CYS A 214 7.24 -0.48 -26.10
CA CYS A 214 7.90 0.67 -25.50
C CYS A 214 9.30 0.33 -24.94
N PRO A 215 10.25 1.28 -25.00
CA PRO A 215 11.55 1.11 -24.39
C PRO A 215 11.44 0.90 -22.87
N ARG A 216 12.48 0.32 -22.26
CA ARG A 216 12.53 0.17 -20.80
C ARG A 216 12.53 1.56 -20.16
N THR A 217 11.69 1.74 -19.15
CA THR A 217 11.63 3.00 -18.41
C THR A 217 12.94 3.30 -17.70
N VAL A 218 13.39 4.55 -17.84
CA VAL A 218 14.54 5.11 -17.11
C VAL A 218 14.08 5.53 -15.72
N ARG A 219 14.97 5.49 -14.72
CA ARG A 219 14.58 5.77 -13.33
C ARG A 219 14.07 7.20 -13.10
N ARG A 220 14.61 8.17 -13.84
CA ARG A 220 14.33 9.63 -13.72
C ARG A 220 14.86 10.40 -14.94
N PRO A 221 14.43 11.66 -15.17
CA PRO A 221 14.83 12.51 -16.31
C PRO A 221 16.33 12.69 -16.51
N HIS A 222 17.10 12.67 -15.42
CA HIS A 222 18.56 12.79 -15.45
C HIS A 222 19.25 11.59 -14.80
N SER A 223 19.77 10.70 -15.64
CA SER A 223 20.77 9.70 -15.26
C SER A 223 22.12 10.11 -15.83
N GLY A 224 23.10 10.34 -14.95
CA GLY A 224 24.48 10.61 -15.37
C GLY A 224 25.12 9.37 -16.01
N PRO A 225 26.29 9.53 -16.65
CA PRO A 225 26.94 8.47 -17.45
C PRO A 225 27.38 7.22 -16.66
N GLU A 226 27.26 7.20 -15.33
CA GLU A 226 27.67 6.07 -14.48
C GLU A 226 26.70 4.88 -14.51
N ASP A 227 25.45 5.04 -14.99
CA ASP A 227 24.45 3.96 -15.04
C ASP A 227 24.48 3.14 -16.36
N ALA A 228 25.36 3.48 -17.32
CA ALA A 228 25.45 2.79 -18.62
C ALA A 228 26.43 1.59 -18.64
N THR A 229 27.20 1.35 -17.58
CA THR A 229 28.29 0.36 -17.57
C THR A 229 27.96 -0.90 -16.76
N VAL A 230 26.86 -1.59 -17.05
CA VAL A 230 26.72 -3.03 -16.74
C VAL A 230 25.90 -3.73 -17.82
N THR A 231 26.41 -3.84 -19.05
CA THR A 231 26.05 -4.94 -19.97
C THR A 231 27.09 -5.03 -21.08
N GLY A 232 28.15 -5.81 -20.85
CA GLY A 232 29.17 -6.07 -21.86
C GLY A 232 30.05 -7.24 -21.49
N SER A 233 29.57 -8.47 -21.69
CA SER A 233 30.41 -9.64 -21.98
C SER A 233 29.53 -10.80 -22.48
N GLU A 234 29.30 -10.80 -23.80
CA GLU A 234 29.44 -11.91 -24.76
C GLU A 234 29.25 -13.34 -24.21
N ARG A 235 28.19 -14.08 -24.58
CA ARG A 235 28.04 -14.90 -25.81
C ARG A 235 29.32 -15.60 -26.29
N GLY A 236 29.27 -16.93 -26.29
CA GLY A 236 29.97 -17.76 -27.28
C GLY A 236 30.43 -19.12 -26.77
N GLN A 237 29.65 -20.18 -27.03
CA GLN A 237 30.15 -21.44 -27.62
C GLN A 237 29.03 -22.48 -27.75
N THR A 238 28.52 -22.60 -28.97
CA THR A 238 27.93 -23.82 -29.54
C THR A 238 28.77 -24.19 -30.77
N MET A 239 29.04 -25.48 -30.94
CA MET A 239 29.62 -26.25 -32.08
C MET A 239 30.39 -27.43 -31.42
N ALA A 240 30.49 -28.66 -31.90
CA ALA A 240 29.84 -29.42 -32.96
C ALA A 240 30.27 -30.91 -32.76
N THR A 241 29.42 -31.80 -33.26
CA THR A 241 29.60 -33.18 -33.73
C THR A 241 31.01 -33.77 -33.89
N GLN A 242 31.21 -35.00 -33.37
CA GLN A 242 32.02 -36.08 -34.00
C GLN A 242 31.61 -37.43 -33.34
N MET A 243 30.83 -38.29 -34.01
CA MET A 243 31.28 -39.47 -34.78
C MET A 243 32.52 -40.18 -34.23
N ASP A 244 32.32 -41.37 -33.65
CA ASP A 244 33.24 -42.49 -33.84
C ASP A 244 32.47 -43.82 -33.91
N THR A 245 32.91 -44.68 -34.82
CA THR A 245 32.27 -45.93 -35.24
C THR A 245 33.30 -47.05 -35.29
N GLY A 246 32.91 -48.24 -34.83
CA GLY A 246 33.52 -49.53 -35.16
C GLY A 246 34.70 -49.93 -34.25
N ASN A 247 34.99 -51.20 -33.99
CA ASN A 247 34.51 -52.48 -34.50
C ASN A 247 35.12 -53.61 -33.62
N THR A 248 34.72 -54.86 -33.89
CA THR A 248 35.25 -56.19 -33.47
C THR A 248 34.52 -56.83 -32.28
N ALA A 249 33.63 -57.84 -32.43
CA ALA A 249 33.63 -59.15 -33.12
C ALA A 249 34.18 -60.31 -32.27
N GLY A 250 33.40 -61.41 -32.19
CA GLY A 250 33.78 -62.72 -31.60
C GLY A 250 32.72 -63.26 -30.64
N VAL A 251 31.58 -63.79 -31.09
CA VAL A 251 31.32 -65.22 -31.43
C VAL A 251 31.50 -66.19 -30.26
N ALA A 252 30.38 -66.73 -29.75
CA ALA A 252 30.11 -68.17 -29.69
C ALA A 252 28.74 -68.43 -29.04
N GLU A 253 27.79 -68.93 -29.84
CA GLU A 253 26.70 -69.80 -29.41
C GLU A 253 27.26 -71.04 -28.68
N THR A 254 26.51 -71.70 -27.81
CA THR A 254 25.80 -72.95 -28.14
C THR A 254 25.03 -73.51 -26.91
N VAL A 255 23.89 -74.14 -27.22
CA VAL A 255 23.17 -75.22 -26.53
C VAL A 255 22.08 -74.84 -25.52
N ALA A 256 20.86 -75.06 -25.99
CA ALA A 256 19.65 -75.25 -25.21
C ALA A 256 19.60 -76.65 -24.58
N THR A 257 18.97 -76.77 -23.40
CA THR A 257 18.23 -77.97 -23.02
C THR A 257 17.04 -77.64 -22.11
N SER A 258 15.89 -78.08 -22.62
CA SER A 258 14.58 -78.36 -22.03
C SER A 258 14.46 -78.67 -20.53
N GLY A 259 13.34 -78.20 -19.94
CA GLY A 259 12.27 -79.10 -19.51
C GLY A 259 12.02 -79.29 -18.00
N ALA A 260 10.85 -78.81 -17.55
CA ALA A 260 10.01 -79.25 -16.42
C ALA A 260 10.64 -79.21 -15.01
N THR A 261 10.00 -78.75 -13.93
CA THR A 261 8.69 -79.14 -13.40
C THR A 261 8.36 -78.21 -12.22
N GLU A 262 7.07 -77.95 -11.98
CA GLU A 262 6.53 -77.31 -10.77
C GLU A 262 7.12 -77.85 -9.47
N LEU A 263 7.49 -76.96 -8.56
CA LEU A 263 7.30 -77.16 -7.12
C LEU A 263 7.00 -75.80 -6.47
N SER A 264 5.75 -75.67 -6.05
CA SER A 264 5.25 -74.63 -5.15
C SER A 264 6.03 -74.64 -3.84
N GLU A 265 6.58 -73.49 -3.46
CA GLU A 265 7.07 -73.23 -2.10
C GLU A 265 6.61 -71.85 -1.62
N PRO A 266 6.46 -71.70 -0.29
CA PRO A 266 5.36 -70.96 0.31
C PRO A 266 5.59 -69.46 0.32
N SER A 267 4.49 -68.73 0.14
CA SER A 267 4.34 -67.31 0.40
C SER A 267 5.05 -66.88 1.68
N GLU A 268 6.12 -66.09 1.54
CA GLU A 268 6.69 -65.32 2.64
C GLU A 268 5.59 -64.51 3.33
N PRO A 269 5.54 -64.46 4.68
CA PRO A 269 4.65 -63.54 5.36
C PRO A 269 5.10 -62.12 5.00
N SER A 270 4.23 -61.39 4.31
CA SER A 270 4.33 -59.96 4.09
C SER A 270 4.79 -59.27 5.37
N ARG A 271 6.03 -58.76 5.38
CA ARG A 271 6.53 -57.90 6.45
C ARG A 271 5.47 -56.80 6.68
N PRO A 272 5.04 -56.53 7.92
CA PRO A 272 4.15 -55.41 8.16
C PRO A 272 4.89 -54.18 7.64
N SER A 273 4.29 -53.47 6.69
CA SER A 273 4.75 -52.16 6.26
C SER A 273 4.89 -51.31 7.52
N GLY A 274 6.13 -51.14 7.98
CA GLY A 274 6.40 -50.48 9.24
C GLY A 274 5.85 -49.05 9.25
N PRO A 275 5.86 -48.37 10.40
CA PRO A 275 5.38 -47.00 10.56
C PRO A 275 6.03 -45.97 9.61
N SER A 276 7.00 -46.35 8.79
CA SER A 276 7.74 -45.50 7.84
C SER A 276 6.92 -44.95 6.67
N GLY A 277 5.75 -45.53 6.34
CA GLY A 277 4.92 -45.08 5.22
C GLY A 277 4.30 -43.70 5.44
N ILE A 278 3.78 -43.44 6.65
CA ILE A 278 3.11 -42.18 7.00
C ILE A 278 4.08 -40.98 7.12
N TRP A 279 5.37 -41.22 7.38
CA TRP A 279 6.41 -40.19 7.47
C TRP A 279 7.08 -39.87 6.12
N ARG A 280 6.92 -40.72 5.11
CA ARG A 280 7.48 -40.48 3.75
C ARG A 280 6.46 -39.88 2.78
N ARG A 281 5.16 -40.01 3.07
CA ARG A 281 4.06 -39.44 2.28
C ARG A 281 3.91 -37.95 2.53
N GLY A 282 3.40 -37.20 1.55
CA GLY A 282 2.99 -35.80 1.74
C GLY A 282 4.12 -34.78 1.82
N ARG A 283 5.33 -35.09 1.32
CA ARG A 283 6.46 -34.14 1.30
C ARG A 283 6.11 -32.80 0.64
N VAL A 284 5.40 -32.83 -0.49
CA VAL A 284 4.95 -31.59 -1.17
C VAL A 284 4.04 -30.76 -0.28
N VAL A 285 3.06 -31.38 0.38
CA VAL A 285 2.15 -30.69 1.31
C VAL A 285 2.91 -30.14 2.53
N ALA A 286 3.86 -30.92 3.07
CA ALA A 286 4.71 -30.48 4.17
C ALA A 286 5.59 -29.29 3.77
N THR A 287 6.22 -29.33 2.60
CA THR A 287 7.01 -28.21 2.06
C THR A 287 6.14 -26.97 1.84
N ALA A 288 4.94 -27.12 1.27
CA ALA A 288 4.01 -26.00 1.09
C ALA A 288 3.58 -25.39 2.43
N ALA A 289 3.31 -26.22 3.45
CA ALA A 289 3.00 -25.74 4.80
C ALA A 289 4.17 -24.98 5.44
N LEU A 290 5.40 -25.47 5.29
CA LEU A 290 6.58 -24.76 5.78
C LEU A 290 6.82 -23.44 5.04
N LEU A 291 6.63 -23.42 3.72
CA LEU A 291 6.75 -22.18 2.93
C LEU A 291 5.70 -21.15 3.32
N LEU A 292 4.46 -21.56 3.55
CA LEU A 292 3.40 -20.69 4.07
C LEU A 292 3.76 -20.15 5.46
N GLY A 293 4.25 -21.01 6.36
CA GLY A 293 4.69 -20.59 7.68
C GLY A 293 5.86 -19.61 7.64
N LEU A 294 6.84 -19.83 6.75
CA LEU A 294 7.95 -18.91 6.54
C LEU A 294 7.50 -17.59 5.92
N LEU A 295 6.55 -17.60 4.98
CA LEU A 295 5.94 -16.39 4.43
C LEU A 295 5.31 -15.55 5.54
N LEU A 296 4.52 -16.17 6.42
CA LEU A 296 3.87 -15.51 7.55
C LEU A 296 4.85 -14.99 8.60
N LEU A 297 5.99 -15.65 8.80
CA LEU A 297 6.98 -15.21 9.79
C LEU A 297 7.96 -14.16 9.24
N LEU A 298 8.14 -14.12 7.93
CA LEU A 298 9.15 -13.28 7.27
C LEU A 298 8.51 -12.24 6.33
N HIS A 299 7.21 -11.98 6.44
CA HIS A 299 6.51 -11.03 5.55
C HIS A 299 7.14 -9.63 5.61
N GLU A 300 7.50 -9.15 6.80
CA GLU A 300 8.17 -7.85 6.97
C GLU A 300 9.54 -7.78 6.25
N SER A 301 10.20 -8.93 6.07
CA SER A 301 11.48 -9.00 5.37
C SER A 301 11.34 -8.96 3.84
N ILE A 302 10.13 -9.06 3.30
CA ILE A 302 9.88 -8.98 1.86
C ILE A 302 10.00 -7.52 1.41
N PRO A 303 10.95 -7.18 0.52
CA PRO A 303 11.17 -5.80 0.14
C PRO A 303 10.18 -5.32 -0.94
N ASN A 304 9.86 -4.03 -0.92
CA ASN A 304 9.06 -3.36 -1.96
C ASN A 304 9.83 -3.03 -3.26
N ARG A 305 11.05 -3.57 -3.46
CA ARG A 305 11.91 -3.25 -4.61
C ARG A 305 11.30 -3.62 -5.97
N ILE A 306 10.51 -4.69 -6.01
CA ILE A 306 9.87 -5.20 -7.23
C ILE A 306 8.37 -5.10 -7.01
N GLY A 307 7.73 -4.11 -7.67
CA GLY A 307 6.28 -3.96 -7.70
C GLY A 307 5.60 -3.92 -6.33
N ASN A 308 6.26 -3.38 -5.31
CA ASN A 308 5.74 -3.29 -3.93
C ASN A 308 5.21 -4.62 -3.38
N LEU A 309 5.93 -5.72 -3.64
CA LEU A 309 5.53 -7.06 -3.26
C LEU A 309 5.34 -7.25 -1.74
N GLY A 310 6.11 -6.56 -0.90
CA GLY A 310 5.95 -6.62 0.55
C GLY A 310 4.57 -6.10 0.98
N SER A 311 4.23 -4.90 0.55
CA SER A 311 2.91 -4.28 0.78
C SER A 311 1.76 -5.11 0.20
N LEU A 312 1.96 -5.74 -0.98
CA LEU A 312 0.97 -6.65 -1.54
C LEU A 312 0.74 -7.86 -0.63
N VAL A 313 1.81 -8.49 -0.15
CA VAL A 313 1.71 -9.64 0.76
C VAL A 313 1.05 -9.22 2.07
N GLU A 314 1.42 -8.08 2.64
CA GLU A 314 0.85 -7.53 3.89
C GLU A 314 -0.65 -7.24 3.75
N THR A 315 -1.08 -6.67 2.62
CA THR A 315 -2.50 -6.39 2.34
C THR A 315 -3.36 -7.65 2.34
N PHE A 316 -2.84 -8.76 1.80
CA PHE A 316 -3.56 -10.04 1.72
C PHE A 316 -3.15 -11.07 2.78
N LEU A 317 -2.37 -10.65 3.78
CA LEU A 317 -1.80 -11.53 4.81
C LEU A 317 -2.89 -12.29 5.61
N PRO A 318 -4.03 -11.68 5.98
CA PRO A 318 -5.13 -12.39 6.65
C PRO A 318 -5.61 -13.63 5.87
N TRP A 319 -5.68 -13.53 4.54
CA TRP A 319 -6.22 -14.58 3.66
C TRP A 319 -5.32 -15.82 3.58
N CYS A 320 -4.05 -15.71 3.97
CA CYS A 320 -3.15 -16.85 4.08
C CYS A 320 -3.69 -17.96 5.02
N GLY A 321 -4.55 -17.59 5.97
CA GLY A 321 -5.22 -18.53 6.86
C GLY A 321 -6.09 -19.56 6.13
N LEU A 322 -6.64 -19.23 4.95
CA LEU A 322 -7.43 -20.17 4.15
C LEU A 322 -6.61 -21.33 3.58
N PHE A 323 -5.30 -21.15 3.41
CA PHE A 323 -4.43 -22.23 2.94
C PHE A 323 -4.20 -23.30 4.01
N VAL A 324 -4.34 -22.96 5.30
CA VAL A 324 -4.18 -23.90 6.41
C VAL A 324 -5.17 -25.08 6.34
N PRO A 325 -6.50 -24.88 6.26
CA PRO A 325 -7.44 -25.99 6.13
C PRO A 325 -7.28 -26.76 4.82
N LEU A 326 -6.92 -26.10 3.71
CA LEU A 326 -6.64 -26.77 2.44
C LEU A 326 -5.44 -27.71 2.53
N LEU A 327 -4.35 -27.24 3.15
CA LEU A 327 -3.16 -28.04 3.39
C LEU A 327 -3.43 -29.15 4.41
N LEU A 328 -4.28 -28.92 5.42
CA LEU A 328 -4.73 -29.95 6.36
C LEU A 328 -5.51 -31.05 5.64
N ALA A 329 -6.47 -30.70 4.78
CA ALA A 329 -7.19 -31.66 3.96
C ALA A 329 -6.21 -32.48 3.09
N GLY A 330 -5.22 -31.81 2.46
CA GLY A 330 -4.15 -32.47 1.73
C GLY A 330 -3.32 -33.44 2.61
N ALA A 331 -2.98 -33.04 3.83
CA ALA A 331 -2.23 -33.85 4.78
C ALA A 331 -3.01 -35.11 5.20
N LEU A 332 -4.32 -34.96 5.47
CA LEU A 332 -5.23 -36.04 5.83
C LEU A 332 -5.48 -37.01 4.67
N LEU A 333 -5.75 -36.49 3.46
CA LEU A 333 -5.92 -37.29 2.24
C LEU A 333 -4.67 -38.11 1.93
N ARG A 334 -3.48 -37.54 2.16
CA ARG A 334 -2.19 -38.24 2.00
C ARG A 334 -1.83 -39.13 3.19
N ARG A 335 -2.61 -39.09 4.29
CA ARG A 335 -2.35 -39.77 5.56
C ARG A 335 -0.91 -39.53 6.04
N SER A 336 -0.47 -38.26 6.00
CA SER A 336 0.91 -37.85 6.26
C SER A 336 1.06 -37.21 7.64
N ALA A 337 1.76 -37.88 8.54
CA ALA A 337 2.10 -37.31 9.84
C ALA A 337 3.05 -36.11 9.70
N THR A 338 3.99 -36.17 8.75
CA THR A 338 4.94 -35.08 8.48
C THR A 338 4.23 -33.81 8.03
N ALA A 339 3.24 -33.90 7.15
CA ALA A 339 2.49 -32.73 6.70
C ALA A 339 1.63 -32.13 7.82
N VAL A 340 1.01 -32.95 8.67
CA VAL A 340 0.27 -32.47 9.84
C VAL A 340 1.19 -31.75 10.84
N ILE A 341 2.38 -32.28 11.10
CA ILE A 341 3.36 -31.61 11.97
C ILE A 341 3.86 -30.31 11.35
N ALA A 342 4.15 -30.29 10.04
CA ALA A 342 4.58 -29.09 9.33
C ALA A 342 3.53 -27.96 9.37
N LEU A 343 2.24 -28.30 9.42
CA LEU A 343 1.14 -27.34 9.55
C LEU A 343 1.12 -26.58 10.87
N LEU A 344 1.78 -27.07 11.92
CA LEU A 344 1.89 -26.32 13.18
C LEU A 344 2.53 -24.95 12.97
N LEU A 345 3.49 -24.84 12.04
CA LEU A 345 4.18 -23.57 11.78
C LEU A 345 3.23 -22.48 11.24
N PRO A 346 2.54 -22.65 10.10
CA PRO A 346 1.61 -21.63 9.62
C PRO A 346 0.40 -21.45 10.55
N VAL A 347 -0.07 -22.48 11.25
CA VAL A 347 -1.16 -22.34 12.24
C VAL A 347 -0.75 -21.39 13.36
N VAL A 348 0.41 -21.63 13.99
CA VAL A 348 0.89 -20.80 15.09
C VAL A 348 1.19 -19.39 14.58
N ALA A 349 1.91 -19.25 13.46
CA ALA A 349 2.24 -17.95 12.90
C ALA A 349 0.98 -17.12 12.59
N TRP A 350 -0.02 -17.73 11.95
CA TRP A 350 -1.27 -17.04 11.63
C TRP A 350 -2.08 -16.69 12.88
N LEU A 351 -2.16 -17.58 13.88
CA LEU A 351 -2.85 -17.29 15.15
C LEU A 351 -2.13 -16.22 15.98
N THR A 352 -0.80 -16.10 15.87
CA THR A 352 -0.07 -15.01 16.52
C THR A 352 -0.43 -13.66 15.90
N LEU A 353 -0.54 -13.59 14.56
CA LEU A 353 -0.88 -12.35 13.84
C LEU A 353 -2.37 -11.98 13.99
N PHE A 354 -3.26 -12.95 13.80
CA PHE A 354 -4.70 -12.69 13.62
C PHE A 354 -5.59 -13.38 14.65
N GLY A 355 -5.02 -14.16 15.58
CA GLY A 355 -5.78 -14.81 16.65
C GLY A 355 -6.64 -13.85 17.48
N PRO A 356 -6.15 -12.64 17.85
CA PRO A 356 -6.97 -11.66 18.56
C PRO A 356 -8.22 -11.21 17.77
N LEU A 357 -8.28 -11.39 16.45
CA LEU A 357 -9.45 -11.05 15.63
C LEU A 357 -10.54 -12.13 15.70
N LEU A 358 -10.24 -13.34 16.18
CA LEU A 358 -11.20 -14.45 16.29
C LEU A 358 -12.14 -14.33 17.50
N THR A 359 -11.84 -13.41 18.42
CA THR A 359 -12.62 -13.17 19.63
C THR A 359 -13.27 -11.80 19.57
N ASP A 360 -14.50 -11.71 20.09
CA ASP A 360 -15.13 -10.42 20.34
C ASP A 360 -14.46 -9.76 21.55
N LYS A 361 -13.94 -8.53 21.34
CA LYS A 361 -13.28 -7.71 22.36
C LYS A 361 -14.12 -6.50 22.75
N SER A 362 -15.38 -6.46 22.30
CA SER A 362 -16.27 -5.33 22.55
C SER A 362 -16.73 -5.32 24.01
N HIS A 363 -16.76 -4.13 24.59
CA HIS A 363 -17.28 -3.84 25.92
C HIS A 363 -18.52 -2.93 25.81
N PRO A 364 -19.51 -3.12 26.70
CA PRO A 364 -20.67 -2.23 26.76
C PRO A 364 -20.26 -0.88 27.39
N GLY A 365 -20.92 0.20 26.95
CA GLY A 365 -20.59 1.56 27.41
C GLY A 365 -19.59 2.25 26.49
N GLY A 366 -19.15 3.44 26.90
CA GLY A 366 -18.30 4.39 26.18
C GLY A 366 -18.91 5.79 26.12
N ASP A 367 -18.08 6.82 26.03
CA ASP A 367 -18.46 8.22 26.22
C ASP A 367 -18.77 8.96 24.92
N LEU A 368 -18.15 8.54 23.81
CA LEU A 368 -18.32 9.17 22.49
C LEU A 368 -18.38 8.09 21.40
N THR A 369 -19.37 8.17 20.51
CA THR A 369 -19.44 7.34 19.30
C THR A 369 -18.91 8.11 18.10
N VAL A 370 -17.90 7.55 17.43
CA VAL A 370 -17.33 8.09 16.20
C VAL A 370 -17.62 7.16 15.03
N ALA A 371 -17.82 7.72 13.84
CA ALA A 371 -17.99 6.96 12.60
C ALA A 371 -17.23 7.60 11.44
N SER A 372 -16.80 6.78 10.49
CA SER A 372 -16.17 7.19 9.23
C SER A 372 -16.86 6.51 8.06
N HIS A 373 -16.98 7.21 6.93
CA HIS A 373 -17.52 6.63 5.72
C HIS A 373 -16.99 7.32 4.46
N ASN A 374 -16.27 6.56 3.62
CA ASN A 374 -16.12 6.91 2.23
C ASN A 374 -17.49 6.82 1.55
N VAL A 375 -18.08 7.97 1.21
CA VAL A 375 -19.43 8.02 0.65
C VAL A 375 -19.46 7.70 -0.84
N GLY A 376 -18.30 7.63 -1.51
CA GLY A 376 -18.16 7.45 -2.95
C GLY A 376 -18.49 8.74 -3.71
N ALA A 377 -17.56 9.22 -4.54
CA ALA A 377 -17.79 10.42 -5.35
C ALA A 377 -18.97 10.25 -6.33
N ASP A 378 -19.16 9.02 -6.82
CA ASP A 378 -20.22 8.65 -7.77
C ASP A 378 -21.45 8.01 -7.07
N ASN A 379 -21.68 8.33 -5.79
CA ASN A 379 -22.78 7.73 -5.02
C ASN A 379 -24.14 7.94 -5.71
N PRO A 380 -24.86 6.86 -6.09
CA PRO A 380 -26.14 6.98 -6.77
C PRO A 380 -27.29 7.45 -5.86
N ASP A 381 -27.13 7.39 -4.54
CA ASP A 381 -28.13 7.78 -3.55
C ASP A 381 -27.50 8.52 -2.35
N PRO A 382 -27.07 9.80 -2.54
CA PRO A 382 -26.49 10.60 -1.46
C PRO A 382 -27.50 10.91 -0.36
N VAL A 383 -28.80 11.01 -0.69
CA VAL A 383 -29.88 11.27 0.30
C VAL A 383 -30.08 10.07 1.21
N GLY A 384 -30.24 8.87 0.65
CA GLY A 384 -30.39 7.64 1.43
C GLY A 384 -29.14 7.36 2.27
N THR A 385 -27.95 7.58 1.70
CA THR A 385 -26.67 7.48 2.43
C THR A 385 -26.62 8.44 3.61
N ALA A 386 -26.90 9.73 3.42
CA ALA A 386 -26.90 10.71 4.50
C ALA A 386 -27.90 10.38 5.61
N ARG A 387 -29.10 9.89 5.27
CA ARG A 387 -30.12 9.47 6.25
C ARG A 387 -29.70 8.24 7.04
N ALA A 388 -29.09 7.26 6.38
CA ALA A 388 -28.55 6.08 7.07
C ALA A 388 -27.46 6.48 8.08
N LEU A 389 -26.58 7.41 7.70
CA LEU A 389 -25.53 7.93 8.58
C LEU A 389 -26.10 8.78 9.72
N ALA A 390 -27.09 9.62 9.48
CA ALA A 390 -27.79 10.36 10.55
C ALA A 390 -28.43 9.42 11.58
N GLY A 391 -28.92 8.25 11.12
CA GLY A 391 -29.49 7.20 11.95
C GLY A 391 -28.46 6.28 12.64
N SER A 392 -27.15 6.44 12.37
CA SER A 392 -26.11 5.57 12.92
C SER A 392 -25.92 5.69 14.43
N GLY A 393 -26.35 6.82 15.01
CA GLY A 393 -26.11 7.15 16.42
C GLY A 393 -24.70 7.68 16.70
N ALA A 394 -23.88 7.96 15.68
CA ALA A 394 -22.59 8.61 15.88
C ALA A 394 -22.76 10.03 16.42
N ASP A 395 -21.83 10.44 17.29
CA ASP A 395 -21.72 11.80 17.81
C ASP A 395 -20.80 12.67 16.95
N VAL A 396 -19.79 12.04 16.36
CA VAL A 396 -18.86 12.62 15.40
C VAL A 396 -18.77 11.71 14.18
N LEU A 397 -18.98 12.26 12.99
CA LEU A 397 -19.08 11.55 11.72
C LEU A 397 -18.10 12.18 10.71
N ALA A 398 -17.14 11.39 10.25
CA ALA A 398 -16.23 11.75 9.16
C ALA A 398 -16.74 11.19 7.83
N LEU A 399 -16.68 12.01 6.78
CA LEU A 399 -17.01 11.60 5.41
C LEU A 399 -15.81 11.83 4.49
N GLU A 400 -15.55 10.85 3.63
CA GLU A 400 -14.55 10.87 2.57
C GLU A 400 -15.22 10.76 1.19
N GLU A 401 -14.51 11.15 0.12
CA GLU A 401 -15.04 11.23 -1.25
C GLU A 401 -16.31 12.07 -1.42
N LEU A 402 -16.41 13.15 -0.64
CA LEU A 402 -17.52 14.06 -0.76
C LEU A 402 -17.43 14.86 -2.07
N ALA A 403 -18.18 14.44 -3.09
CA ALA A 403 -18.29 15.16 -4.35
C ALA A 403 -18.85 16.58 -4.14
N ALA A 404 -18.32 17.55 -4.89
CA ALA A 404 -18.69 18.97 -4.76
C ALA A 404 -20.19 19.18 -5.01
N GLU A 405 -20.75 18.43 -5.96
CA GLU A 405 -22.15 18.47 -6.37
C GLU A 405 -23.08 17.85 -5.31
N ALA A 406 -22.61 16.83 -4.60
CA ALA A 406 -23.37 16.13 -3.57
C ALA A 406 -23.27 16.79 -2.19
N ARG A 407 -22.24 17.62 -1.95
CA ARG A 407 -21.96 18.26 -0.66
C ARG A 407 -23.17 18.93 -0.02
N GLY A 408 -23.90 19.77 -0.76
CA GLY A 408 -25.07 20.46 -0.24
C GLY A 408 -26.20 19.52 0.22
N THR A 409 -26.28 18.32 -0.38
CA THR A 409 -27.23 17.27 0.04
C THR A 409 -26.84 16.71 1.40
N TYR A 410 -25.57 16.35 1.60
CA TYR A 410 -25.09 15.86 2.89
C TYR A 410 -25.23 16.92 3.98
N GLU A 411 -24.85 18.17 3.71
CA GLU A 411 -25.01 19.30 4.66
C GLU A 411 -26.48 19.44 5.09
N LYS A 412 -27.42 19.38 4.15
CA LYS A 412 -28.85 19.49 4.44
C LYS A 412 -29.40 18.31 5.24
N GLU A 413 -29.15 17.08 4.80
CA GLU A 413 -29.77 15.89 5.40
C GLU A 413 -29.14 15.55 6.77
N LEU A 414 -27.87 15.93 7.01
CA LEU A 414 -27.18 15.72 8.29
C LEU A 414 -27.41 16.85 9.31
N ALA A 415 -27.87 18.04 8.89
CA ALA A 415 -27.97 19.24 9.74
C ALA A 415 -28.77 19.04 11.03
N GLN A 416 -29.82 18.22 11.00
CA GLN A 416 -30.64 17.97 12.19
C GLN A 416 -29.90 17.12 13.24
N ALA A 417 -29.13 16.13 12.80
CA ALA A 417 -28.37 15.25 13.68
C ALA A 417 -27.06 15.91 14.15
N TYR A 418 -26.46 16.74 13.30
CA TYR A 418 -25.14 17.33 13.50
C TYR A 418 -25.18 18.85 13.24
N PRO A 419 -25.44 19.66 14.28
CA PRO A 419 -25.51 21.12 14.15
C PRO A 419 -24.17 21.78 13.80
N HIS A 420 -23.04 21.09 13.98
CA HIS A 420 -21.71 21.60 13.67
C HIS A 420 -21.07 20.73 12.59
N HIS A 421 -20.52 21.37 11.56
CA HIS A 421 -19.76 20.66 10.53
C HIS A 421 -18.71 21.55 9.89
N THR A 422 -17.74 20.93 9.22
CA THR A 422 -16.73 21.59 8.40
C THR A 422 -16.27 20.64 7.29
N VAL A 423 -15.88 21.18 6.15
CA VAL A 423 -15.47 20.40 4.97
C VAL A 423 -14.25 21.08 4.35
N GLN A 424 -13.25 20.29 3.98
CA GLN A 424 -11.99 20.72 3.34
C GLN A 424 -11.74 19.85 2.11
N GLY A 425 -11.96 20.40 0.91
CA GLY A 425 -11.91 19.63 -0.33
C GLY A 425 -12.95 18.51 -0.34
N THR A 426 -12.49 17.26 -0.44
CA THR A 426 -13.33 16.06 -0.55
C THR A 426 -13.53 15.31 0.78
N VAL A 427 -13.11 15.90 1.91
CA VAL A 427 -13.30 15.33 3.25
C VAL A 427 -14.05 16.30 4.16
N GLY A 428 -14.84 15.77 5.09
CA GLY A 428 -15.57 16.59 6.05
C GLY A 428 -15.85 15.90 7.37
N LEU A 429 -16.16 16.71 8.38
CA LEU A 429 -16.53 16.26 9.72
C LEU A 429 -17.86 16.90 10.14
N TRP A 430 -18.80 16.08 10.57
CA TRP A 430 -20.07 16.45 11.19
C TRP A 430 -20.03 16.06 12.66
N SER A 431 -20.56 16.91 13.54
CA SER A 431 -20.43 16.76 14.98
C SER A 431 -21.65 17.31 15.71
N ARG A 432 -22.03 16.61 16.78
CA ARG A 432 -22.98 17.11 17.78
C ARG A 432 -22.38 18.22 18.63
N PHE A 433 -21.07 18.28 18.69
CA PHE A 433 -20.28 19.21 19.51
C PHE A 433 -19.62 20.30 18.66
N PRO A 434 -19.37 21.50 19.23
CA PRO A 434 -18.71 22.59 18.52
C PRO A 434 -17.34 22.21 17.96
N LEU A 435 -17.02 22.75 16.79
CA LEU A 435 -15.74 22.55 16.09
C LEU A 435 -14.89 23.82 16.12
N SER A 436 -13.59 23.68 16.31
CA SER A 436 -12.62 24.78 16.25
C SER A 436 -11.30 24.35 15.60
N ASP A 437 -10.43 25.33 15.33
CA ASP A 437 -9.06 25.12 14.86
C ASP A 437 -8.95 24.17 13.66
N THR A 438 -9.91 24.28 12.74
CA THR A 438 -9.92 23.49 11.51
C THR A 438 -8.84 23.97 10.56
N ARG A 439 -8.07 23.02 10.02
CA ARG A 439 -7.04 23.28 9.01
C ARG A 439 -6.88 22.08 8.08
N PRO A 440 -6.45 22.30 6.83
CA PRO A 440 -6.04 21.20 5.96
C PRO A 440 -4.85 20.45 6.56
N VAL A 441 -4.75 19.17 6.23
CA VAL A 441 -3.60 18.30 6.50
C VAL A 441 -3.15 17.75 5.16
N ASP A 442 -1.89 18.01 4.81
CA ASP A 442 -1.31 17.49 3.57
C ASP A 442 -1.15 15.97 3.67
N VAL A 443 -1.80 15.25 2.76
CA VAL A 443 -1.67 13.79 2.60
C VAL A 443 -0.88 13.44 1.34
N ALA A 444 0.00 14.36 0.92
CA ALA A 444 1.00 14.18 -0.15
C ALA A 444 0.41 13.62 -1.46
N MET A 445 -0.80 14.08 -1.82
CA MET A 445 -1.45 13.69 -3.09
C MET A 445 -0.69 14.25 -4.29
N ASP A 446 -0.02 15.37 -4.09
CA ASP A 446 0.88 15.99 -5.04
C ASP A 446 2.32 15.71 -4.60
N ALA A 447 3.13 15.21 -5.53
CA ALA A 447 4.53 14.90 -5.26
C ALA A 447 5.45 15.56 -6.30
N GLY A 448 6.60 16.00 -5.82
CA GLY A 448 7.65 16.58 -6.65
C GLY A 448 7.37 18.03 -7.09
N PRO A 449 8.29 18.61 -7.89
CA PRO A 449 8.32 20.06 -8.14
C PRO A 449 7.06 20.63 -8.80
N LEU A 450 6.37 19.84 -9.64
CA LEU A 450 5.10 20.24 -10.25
C LEU A 450 3.97 20.28 -9.21
N GLY A 451 3.93 19.27 -8.35
CA GLY A 451 3.04 19.25 -7.20
C GLY A 451 3.30 20.41 -6.25
N ASP A 452 4.57 20.71 -5.97
CA ASP A 452 4.99 21.80 -5.09
C ASP A 452 4.63 23.18 -5.66
N ALA A 453 4.64 23.34 -6.99
CA ALA A 453 4.32 24.59 -7.67
C ALA A 453 2.80 24.88 -7.78
N LYS A 454 1.93 23.89 -7.54
CA LYS A 454 0.47 24.10 -7.60
C LYS A 454 0.01 25.13 -6.56
N PRO A 455 -0.84 26.11 -6.93
CA PRO A 455 -1.41 27.06 -6.00
C PRO A 455 -2.18 26.37 -4.86
N ALA A 456 -2.16 26.97 -3.67
CA ALA A 456 -2.81 26.41 -2.50
C ALA A 456 -4.34 26.29 -2.69
N GLU A 457 -4.93 27.21 -3.44
CA GLU A 457 -6.36 27.25 -3.76
C GLU A 457 -6.77 26.04 -4.60
N VAL A 458 -5.93 25.67 -5.57
CA VAL A 458 -6.13 24.50 -6.43
C VAL A 458 -6.03 23.22 -5.59
N LYS A 459 -5.00 23.10 -4.76
CA LYS A 459 -4.83 21.97 -3.83
C LYS A 459 -6.01 21.83 -2.86
N MET A 460 -6.58 22.95 -2.43
CA MET A 460 -7.70 22.96 -1.51
C MET A 460 -8.98 22.36 -2.11
N ALA A 461 -9.21 22.55 -3.42
CA ALA A 461 -10.41 22.05 -4.08
C ALA A 461 -10.52 20.51 -4.01
N TYR A 462 -9.40 19.80 -4.12
CA TYR A 462 -9.32 18.34 -4.01
C TYR A 462 -8.65 17.87 -2.72
N ASN A 463 -8.54 18.73 -1.70
CA ASN A 463 -7.90 18.40 -0.44
C ASN A 463 -8.52 17.12 0.16
N ARG A 464 -7.67 16.21 0.62
CA ARG A 464 -8.08 14.89 1.13
C ARG A 464 -7.71 14.65 2.59
N GLY A 465 -7.28 15.69 3.31
CA GLY A 465 -6.87 15.57 4.70
C GLY A 465 -7.22 16.81 5.50
N MET A 466 -7.72 16.64 6.71
CA MET A 466 -8.00 17.76 7.60
C MET A 466 -7.79 17.40 9.07
N ARG A 467 -7.58 18.43 9.87
CA ARG A 467 -7.56 18.35 11.34
C ARG A 467 -8.53 19.39 11.87
N THR A 468 -9.33 19.00 12.85
CA THR A 468 -10.18 19.92 13.61
C THR A 468 -10.19 19.53 15.09
N THR A 469 -10.62 20.42 15.95
CA THR A 469 -10.86 20.13 17.37
C THR A 469 -12.36 20.02 17.62
N VAL A 470 -12.77 18.94 18.27
CA VAL A 470 -14.13 18.74 18.79
C VAL A 470 -14.12 19.11 20.27
N ALA A 471 -14.98 20.04 20.68
CA ALA A 471 -15.09 20.46 22.07
C ALA A 471 -16.00 19.51 22.85
N THR A 472 -15.43 18.65 23.71
CA THR A 472 -16.21 17.73 24.55
C THR A 472 -16.23 18.19 26.00
N ASP A 473 -17.13 17.63 26.79
CA ASP A 473 -17.24 17.92 28.23
C ASP A 473 -15.99 17.47 29.02
N HIS A 474 -15.13 16.67 28.40
CA HIS A 474 -13.89 16.17 29.00
C HIS A 474 -12.65 16.90 28.46
N GLY A 475 -12.80 17.88 27.57
CA GLY A 475 -11.72 18.67 26.98
C GLY A 475 -11.66 18.56 25.46
N PRO A 476 -10.64 19.16 24.82
CA PRO A 476 -10.50 19.12 23.38
C PRO A 476 -10.12 17.72 22.88
N LEU A 477 -10.83 17.23 21.87
CA LEU A 477 -10.45 16.05 21.09
C LEU A 477 -9.96 16.49 19.72
N ALA A 478 -8.71 16.21 19.38
CA ALA A 478 -8.22 16.44 18.02
C ALA A 478 -8.73 15.32 17.10
N VAL A 479 -9.43 15.69 16.03
CA VAL A 479 -9.93 14.74 15.03
C VAL A 479 -9.26 15.01 13.70
N TYR A 480 -8.64 13.98 13.17
CA TYR A 480 -8.10 13.94 11.82
C TYR A 480 -9.07 13.17 10.93
N VAL A 481 -9.32 13.71 9.73
CA VAL A 481 -10.05 13.00 8.67
C VAL A 481 -9.12 12.90 7.47
N ALA A 482 -8.96 11.71 6.90
CA ALA A 482 -8.04 11.49 5.79
C ALA A 482 -8.57 10.47 4.77
N HIS A 483 -8.39 10.79 3.49
CA HIS A 483 -8.59 9.87 2.38
C HIS A 483 -7.27 9.74 1.60
N LEU A 484 -6.56 8.63 1.80
CA LEU A 484 -5.26 8.42 1.16
C LEU A 484 -5.42 7.96 -0.30
N GLY A 485 -4.34 8.08 -1.08
CA GLY A 485 -4.35 7.66 -2.48
C GLY A 485 -4.76 6.20 -2.67
N SER A 486 -5.61 5.93 -3.65
CA SER A 486 -6.07 4.56 -3.95
C SER A 486 -4.93 3.67 -4.41
N VAL A 487 -5.07 2.38 -4.16
CA VAL A 487 -4.10 1.35 -4.54
C VAL A 487 -4.68 0.46 -5.64
N ARG A 488 -3.89 0.11 -6.64
CA ARG A 488 -4.28 -0.84 -7.69
C ARG A 488 -3.26 -1.97 -7.82
N VAL A 489 -3.75 -3.18 -8.08
CA VAL A 489 -2.92 -4.32 -8.43
C VAL A 489 -2.80 -4.40 -9.94
N ASN A 490 -1.59 -4.27 -10.46
CA ASN A 490 -1.28 -4.44 -11.87
C ASN A 490 -0.43 -5.70 -12.07
N PRO A 491 -0.81 -6.64 -12.96
CA PRO A 491 -0.05 -7.87 -13.17
C PRO A 491 1.40 -7.68 -13.62
N ARG A 492 1.71 -6.57 -14.31
CA ARG A 492 3.05 -6.24 -14.82
C ARG A 492 3.84 -5.34 -13.87
N ALA A 493 3.17 -4.38 -13.23
CA ALA A 493 3.79 -3.35 -12.40
C ALA A 493 3.72 -3.63 -10.88
N GLY A 494 2.95 -4.62 -10.44
CA GLY A 494 2.73 -4.96 -9.03
C GLY A 494 1.69 -4.05 -8.37
N LEU A 495 1.85 -3.79 -7.07
CA LEU A 495 0.94 -2.95 -6.28
C LEU A 495 1.32 -1.46 -6.45
N ALA A 496 0.44 -0.66 -7.04
CA ALA A 496 0.64 0.78 -7.20
C ALA A 496 0.26 1.52 -5.91
N SER A 497 1.17 1.56 -4.93
CA SER A 497 0.92 2.15 -3.59
C SER A 497 1.63 3.47 -3.32
N GLY A 498 2.50 3.97 -4.21
CA GLY A 498 3.41 5.08 -3.90
C GLY A 498 2.75 6.36 -3.37
N ARG A 499 1.60 6.76 -3.93
CA ARG A 499 0.82 7.91 -3.44
C ARG A 499 0.22 7.65 -2.05
N ARG A 500 -0.35 6.46 -1.86
CA ARG A 500 -0.88 6.00 -0.57
C ARG A 500 0.20 6.03 0.51
N ASP A 501 1.36 5.48 0.21
CA ASP A 501 2.48 5.36 1.15
C ASP A 501 3.04 6.73 1.52
N GLY A 502 3.18 7.63 0.55
CA GLY A 502 3.58 9.03 0.81
C GLY A 502 2.57 9.75 1.71
N GLY A 503 1.27 9.55 1.44
CA GLY A 503 0.20 10.12 2.26
C GLY A 503 0.17 9.57 3.68
N ALA A 504 0.36 8.25 3.85
CA ALA A 504 0.46 7.62 5.17
C ALA A 504 1.64 8.19 6.00
N GLN A 505 2.79 8.41 5.36
CA GLN A 505 3.95 9.03 6.00
C GLN A 505 3.70 10.48 6.40
N SER A 506 3.14 11.28 5.49
CA SER A 506 2.79 12.69 5.77
C SER A 506 1.78 12.82 6.91
N LEU A 507 0.73 11.98 6.87
CA LEU A 507 -0.28 11.93 7.92
C LEU A 507 0.30 11.50 9.27
N GLY A 508 1.20 10.50 9.27
CA GLY A 508 1.96 10.07 10.45
C GLY A 508 2.79 11.20 11.06
N GLN A 509 3.44 12.03 10.24
CA GLN A 509 4.17 13.22 10.70
C GLN A 509 3.24 14.28 11.30
N ALA A 510 2.09 14.53 10.66
CA ALA A 510 1.09 15.47 11.16
C ALA A 510 0.54 15.04 12.53
N VAL A 511 0.20 13.76 12.70
CA VAL A 511 -0.24 13.18 13.98
C VAL A 511 0.89 13.22 15.02
N ALA A 512 2.13 12.95 14.63
CA ALA A 512 3.27 13.04 15.54
C ALA A 512 3.52 14.48 16.05
N ALA A 513 3.19 15.49 15.26
CA ALA A 513 3.29 16.90 15.63
C ALA A 513 2.07 17.41 16.45
N GLU A 514 0.99 16.63 16.55
CA GLU A 514 -0.20 17.00 17.30
C GLU A 514 0.10 17.05 18.81
N LYS A 515 -0.21 18.20 19.41
CA LYS A 515 0.05 18.49 20.83
C LYS A 515 -1.09 18.05 21.75
N ASN A 516 -2.29 17.87 21.22
CA ASN A 516 -3.38 17.30 22.00
C ASN A 516 -3.06 15.85 22.35
N GLU A 517 -3.27 15.51 23.62
CA GLU A 517 -3.06 14.15 24.13
C GLU A 517 -4.09 13.19 23.51
N ARG A 518 -5.32 13.68 23.35
CA ARG A 518 -6.46 12.93 22.78
C ARG A 518 -6.59 13.19 21.30
N VAL A 519 -6.42 12.14 20.51
CA VAL A 519 -6.48 12.18 19.05
C VAL A 519 -7.28 11.00 18.53
N VAL A 520 -8.17 11.27 17.58
CA VAL A 520 -8.85 10.27 16.76
C VAL A 520 -8.53 10.55 15.29
N LEU A 521 -8.16 9.51 14.54
CA LEU A 521 -8.05 9.55 13.08
C LEU A 521 -9.17 8.68 12.50
N LEU A 522 -9.93 9.27 11.60
CA LEU A 522 -11.03 8.65 10.87
C LEU A 522 -10.70 8.71 9.38
N GLY A 523 -10.92 7.62 8.65
CA GLY A 523 -11.01 7.71 7.19
C GLY A 523 -10.61 6.47 6.41
N ASP A 524 -10.77 6.58 5.10
CA ASP A 524 -10.31 5.60 4.13
C ASP A 524 -8.81 5.77 3.87
N LEU A 525 -8.03 4.88 4.47
CA LEU A 525 -6.59 4.89 4.30
C LEU A 525 -6.14 4.12 3.05
N ASN A 526 -7.05 3.44 2.33
CA ASN A 526 -6.74 2.64 1.15
C ASN A 526 -5.69 1.54 1.41
N GLY A 527 -5.67 0.99 2.64
CA GLY A 527 -4.86 -0.19 2.96
C GLY A 527 -5.01 -0.68 4.40
N THR A 528 -4.47 -1.88 4.65
CA THR A 528 -4.47 -2.51 5.98
C THR A 528 -3.33 -1.98 6.86
N LEU A 529 -3.54 -1.92 8.17
CA LEU A 529 -2.53 -1.42 9.12
C LEU A 529 -1.33 -2.36 9.30
N ASP A 530 -1.44 -3.60 8.78
CA ASP A 530 -0.31 -4.53 8.67
C ASP A 530 0.74 -4.07 7.65
N ASP A 531 0.38 -3.15 6.75
CA ASP A 531 1.31 -2.58 5.78
C ASP A 531 2.29 -1.62 6.48
N ARG A 532 3.58 -1.86 6.25
CA ARG A 532 4.68 -1.05 6.78
C ARG A 532 4.57 0.45 6.49
N ALA A 533 3.85 0.85 5.44
CA ALA A 533 3.62 2.27 5.13
C ALA A 533 2.95 3.03 6.30
N TYR A 534 2.24 2.33 7.18
CA TYR A 534 1.53 2.92 8.32
C TYR A 534 2.32 2.92 9.63
N GLU A 535 3.57 2.46 9.67
CA GLU A 535 4.38 2.40 10.90
C GLU A 535 4.41 3.74 11.66
N GLY A 536 4.47 4.87 10.94
CA GLY A 536 4.42 6.21 11.54
C GLY A 536 3.14 6.49 12.35
N LEU A 537 2.01 5.91 11.94
CA LEU A 537 0.72 6.01 12.62
C LEU A 537 0.58 4.94 13.70
N THR A 538 0.81 3.67 13.36
CA THR A 538 0.57 2.52 14.27
C THR A 538 1.54 2.50 15.46
N SER A 539 2.71 3.12 15.35
CA SER A 539 3.63 3.30 16.49
C SER A 539 3.11 4.30 17.55
N ARG A 540 2.04 5.04 17.28
CA ARG A 540 1.52 6.12 18.14
C ARG A 540 0.02 6.05 18.39
N MET A 541 -0.72 5.33 17.54
CA MET A 541 -2.17 5.22 17.60
C MET A 541 -2.56 3.74 17.57
N ALA A 542 -3.57 3.39 18.36
CA ALA A 542 -4.14 2.05 18.38
C ALA A 542 -5.33 1.96 17.42
N SER A 543 -5.47 0.83 16.74
CA SER A 543 -6.64 0.52 15.90
C SER A 543 -7.84 0.13 16.77
N ALA A 544 -8.96 0.86 16.66
CA ALA A 544 -10.16 0.56 17.43
C ALA A 544 -10.72 -0.85 17.12
N GLN A 545 -10.64 -1.30 15.86
CA GLN A 545 -11.09 -2.63 15.45
C GLN A 545 -10.22 -3.75 16.05
N GLU A 546 -8.91 -3.54 16.15
CA GLU A 546 -8.00 -4.55 16.71
C GLU A 546 -8.07 -4.62 18.23
N THR A 547 -8.28 -3.50 18.90
CA THR A 547 -8.35 -3.44 20.37
C THR A 547 -9.73 -3.83 20.89
N ALA A 548 -10.81 -3.39 20.23
CA ALA A 548 -12.16 -3.46 20.78
C ALA A 548 -13.23 -3.93 19.78
N GLY A 549 -12.83 -4.39 18.60
CA GLY A 549 -13.76 -4.91 17.60
C GLY A 549 -13.97 -6.42 17.67
N ALA A 550 -14.96 -6.90 16.90
CA ALA A 550 -15.16 -8.31 16.60
C ALA A 550 -14.79 -8.62 15.15
N GLY A 551 -14.02 -9.69 14.92
CA GLY A 551 -13.63 -10.11 13.57
C GLY A 551 -12.65 -9.16 12.88
N PHE A 552 -12.54 -9.32 11.56
CA PHE A 552 -11.60 -8.55 10.73
C PHE A 552 -12.03 -7.09 10.50
N GLY A 553 -13.35 -6.81 10.56
CA GLY A 553 -13.89 -5.49 10.27
C GLY A 553 -13.70 -5.08 8.80
N PHE A 554 -13.80 -6.01 7.86
CA PHE A 554 -13.69 -5.70 6.44
C PHE A 554 -14.79 -4.71 6.02
N SER A 555 -14.39 -3.68 5.27
CA SER A 555 -15.24 -2.57 4.86
C SER A 555 -15.40 -2.47 3.34
N TRP A 556 -14.50 -3.08 2.56
CA TRP A 556 -14.50 -2.96 1.10
C TRP A 556 -14.25 -4.31 0.38
N PRO A 557 -14.91 -4.54 -0.78
CA PRO A 557 -16.06 -3.80 -1.28
C PRO A 557 -17.33 -4.13 -0.48
N ALA A 558 -18.28 -3.21 -0.39
CA ALA A 558 -19.48 -3.34 0.45
C ALA A 558 -20.32 -4.57 0.13
N THR A 559 -20.36 -5.00 -1.14
CA THR A 559 -21.10 -6.18 -1.59
C THR A 559 -20.49 -7.51 -1.15
N PHE A 560 -19.18 -7.54 -0.95
CA PHE A 560 -18.44 -8.72 -0.50
C PHE A 560 -17.16 -8.26 0.20
N PRO A 561 -17.23 -7.84 1.47
CA PRO A 561 -16.09 -7.21 2.14
C PRO A 561 -14.93 -8.18 2.30
N VAL A 562 -13.76 -7.82 1.78
CA VAL A 562 -12.55 -8.64 1.82
C VAL A 562 -11.32 -7.97 2.42
N VAL A 563 -11.36 -6.65 2.57
CA VAL A 563 -10.26 -5.86 3.14
C VAL A 563 -10.82 -4.75 4.02
N ARG A 564 -10.07 -4.41 5.07
CA ARG A 564 -10.35 -3.27 5.95
C ARG A 564 -9.45 -2.12 5.53
N ILE A 565 -10.00 -1.18 4.78
CA ILE A 565 -9.27 0.02 4.32
C ILE A 565 -9.74 1.29 5.03
N ASP A 566 -10.98 1.29 5.53
CA ASP A 566 -11.51 2.32 6.41
C ASP A 566 -11.05 2.05 7.85
N GLN A 567 -10.40 3.03 8.48
CA GLN A 567 -9.77 2.88 9.80
C GLN A 567 -10.28 3.92 10.78
N ILE A 568 -10.36 3.50 12.05
CA ILE A 568 -10.52 4.37 13.21
C ILE A 568 -9.32 4.11 14.12
N LEU A 569 -8.43 5.10 14.22
CA LEU A 569 -7.26 5.03 15.10
C LEU A 569 -7.39 6.01 16.25
N VAL A 570 -6.90 5.64 17.43
CA VAL A 570 -7.01 6.44 18.64
C VAL A 570 -5.68 6.60 19.38
N ARG A 571 -5.49 7.75 20.03
CA ARG A 571 -4.38 8.04 20.95
C ARG A 571 -4.90 8.84 22.13
N GLY A 572 -4.52 8.46 23.35
CA GLY A 572 -4.94 9.16 24.57
C GLY A 572 -6.42 9.00 24.95
N VAL A 573 -7.11 8.06 24.30
CA VAL A 573 -8.48 7.62 24.61
C VAL A 573 -8.52 6.10 24.42
N GLU A 574 -9.45 5.43 25.09
CA GLU A 574 -9.61 3.97 25.00
C GLU A 574 -10.74 3.62 24.02
N SER A 575 -10.59 2.50 23.30
CA SER A 575 -11.67 1.97 22.44
C SER A 575 -12.45 0.94 23.24
N GLU A 576 -13.77 1.11 23.33
CA GLU A 576 -14.66 0.21 24.06
C GLU A 576 -15.32 -0.79 23.13
N SER A 577 -15.70 -0.36 21.93
CA SER A 577 -16.26 -1.24 20.91
C SER A 577 -15.99 -0.69 19.51
N ALA A 578 -15.84 -1.57 18.52
CA ALA A 578 -15.74 -1.19 17.11
C ALA A 578 -16.53 -2.16 16.23
N TRP A 579 -17.21 -1.63 15.22
CA TRP A 579 -18.09 -2.41 14.34
C TRP A 579 -18.23 -1.78 12.96
N VAL A 580 -18.67 -2.60 12.01
CA VAL A 580 -19.03 -2.18 10.65
C VAL A 580 -20.54 -1.98 10.58
N LEU A 581 -20.98 -0.86 10.02
CA LEU A 581 -22.39 -0.53 9.83
C LEU A 581 -22.97 -1.19 8.56
N PRO A 582 -24.31 -1.27 8.44
CA PRO A 582 -24.95 -1.73 7.22
C PRO A 582 -24.55 -0.91 5.98
N ALA A 583 -24.60 -1.56 4.82
CA ALA A 583 -24.30 -0.92 3.53
C ALA A 583 -25.21 0.28 3.23
N THR A 584 -24.65 1.27 2.54
CA THR A 584 -25.32 2.46 2.05
C THR A 584 -25.42 2.42 0.52
N GLY A 585 -25.46 3.57 -0.16
CA GLY A 585 -25.27 3.66 -1.61
C GLY A 585 -23.80 3.61 -2.06
N SER A 586 -22.85 3.66 -1.13
CA SER A 586 -21.41 3.59 -1.40
C SER A 586 -20.92 2.15 -1.63
N ASP A 587 -19.79 2.01 -2.32
CA ASP A 587 -19.04 0.76 -2.42
C ASP A 587 -18.20 0.45 -1.17
N HIS A 588 -18.20 1.34 -0.18
CA HIS A 588 -17.65 1.09 1.16
C HIS A 588 -18.76 0.81 2.19
N LEU A 589 -18.45 0.01 3.20
CA LEU A 589 -19.25 -0.03 4.43
C LEU A 589 -18.76 1.04 5.41
N PRO A 590 -19.66 1.78 6.08
CA PRO A 590 -19.25 2.69 7.14
C PRO A 590 -18.67 1.92 8.33
N VAL A 591 -17.68 2.49 9.00
CA VAL A 591 -17.08 1.93 10.22
C VAL A 591 -17.36 2.84 11.40
N ALA A 592 -17.57 2.27 12.58
CA ALA A 592 -17.80 3.01 13.81
C ALA A 592 -17.07 2.42 15.00
N ALA A 593 -16.80 3.28 15.97
CA ALA A 593 -16.26 2.89 17.25
C ALA A 593 -16.89 3.73 18.37
N ARG A 594 -16.94 3.15 19.57
CA ARG A 594 -17.18 3.91 20.79
C ARG A 594 -15.91 3.99 21.59
N ILE A 595 -15.61 5.19 22.09
CA ILE A 595 -14.40 5.50 22.83
C ILE A 595 -14.71 6.07 24.22
N SER A 596 -13.76 5.95 25.14
CA SER A 596 -13.79 6.47 26.51
C SER A 596 -12.53 7.28 26.83
N TRP A 597 -12.60 8.16 27.84
CA TRP A 597 -11.66 9.26 28.08
C TRP A 597 -10.35 8.98 28.79
#